data_AF-W5N8L8-F1
#
_entry.id   AF-W5N8L8-F1
#
_cell.length_a   1.000
_cell.length_b   1.000
_cell.length_c   1.000
_cell.angle_alpha   90.00
_cell.angle_beta   90.00
_cell.angle_gamma   90.00
#
_symmetry.space_group_name_H-M   'P 1'
#
loop_
_entity.id
_entity.type
_entity.pdbx_description
1 polymer ?
#
loop_
_entity_poly.entity_id
_entity_poly.type
_entity_poly.pdbx_seq_one_letter_code
_entity_poly.pdbx_strand_id
1 'polypeptide(L)'
;LFLSRPSVSSISTILTFLRDLPVDLHTSVKKCINEELYSFNFFPELLGKLGSQIALEISVSTIKNFPVDMMNTLKRMIVGAPLYFLRLPNIKQVLLVDKIVQRLGMHTGEFSKDEFESLGAMATFVVDEIFVQINRQYFVENIEYIRSFCFDKNKKEIVGRILQENATFGYEIGWTSPAGSIKLNSESIILIILMLMTQERIEKLFLGQQKWESSEFGALCQQNTDASDLRAVFESQQFTLQHFLGFLRPGKLSRITPTLVPSCESLRATRPSAWSVDSLTSMPAEAFVNCLELIGQEPFFTPYELTLLLNKVKQIYGPASSFSPSVVAQLGYLAVRLTDDELSRLALSDLRAVSALGQVDTWSPRQLSVLFGSVLNSTKLTASKLDSNTLVALGYIVCGIKTADMTALNPVEFSKAVLWIGRINLPCSEQQLGSLVGLLSQAATFGPISSWGPEVFMEIGSVAAGIPDMSLSSLVKEQIEGMTPLAISLIPPAKFSVVFSPDQIRMFSYDQAAAVTSSQRQALSSMQLTALSMVLTPWEDKPVDFRGRSTGLSLQPAASVLFLGLLSFFLSGHSLLH
;
A
#
# COMPACT_ATOMS: atom_id res chain seq x y z
N LEU A 1 -29.31 12.92 18.42
CA LEU A 1 -30.13 11.82 17.81
C LEU A 1 -30.65 10.80 18.83
N PHE A 2 -30.14 10.74 20.07
CA PHE A 2 -30.53 9.74 21.09
C PHE A 2 -31.38 10.28 22.26
N LEU A 3 -32.11 11.40 22.07
CA LEU A 3 -32.79 12.13 23.14
C LEU A 3 -34.12 11.49 23.64
N SER A 4 -34.51 10.33 23.14
CA SER A 4 -35.68 9.57 23.62
C SER A 4 -35.29 8.12 23.84
N ARG A 5 -35.88 7.46 24.86
CA ARG A 5 -35.51 6.12 25.34
C ARG A 5 -35.15 5.18 24.18
N PRO A 6 -33.87 4.87 23.97
CA PRO A 6 -33.45 4.10 22.80
C PRO A 6 -34.03 2.69 22.90
N SER A 7 -34.80 2.30 21.89
CA SER A 7 -35.24 0.91 21.71
C SER A 7 -34.35 0.22 20.68
N VAL A 8 -34.17 -1.10 20.81
CA VAL A 8 -33.44 -1.93 19.84
C VAL A 8 -33.97 -1.72 18.41
N SER A 9 -35.29 -1.59 18.25
CA SER A 9 -35.94 -1.36 16.95
C SER A 9 -35.58 -0.01 16.35
N SER A 10 -35.61 1.07 17.14
CA SER A 10 -35.30 2.42 16.67
C SER A 10 -33.83 2.53 16.25
N ILE A 11 -32.91 2.00 17.05
CA ILE A 11 -31.48 1.99 16.73
C ILE A 11 -31.19 1.10 15.52
N SER A 12 -31.80 -0.09 15.43
CA SER A 12 -31.63 -0.99 14.29
C SER A 12 -32.01 -0.33 12.97
N THR A 13 -33.06 0.49 12.97
CA THR A 13 -33.51 1.24 11.78
C THR A 13 -32.46 2.26 11.34
N ILE A 14 -31.88 3.00 12.30
CA ILE A 14 -30.81 3.97 12.03
C ILE A 14 -29.55 3.26 11.51
N LEU A 15 -29.14 2.16 12.14
CA LEU A 15 -27.98 1.39 11.70
C LEU A 15 -28.16 0.80 10.29
N THR A 16 -29.36 0.33 9.98
CA THR A 16 -29.72 -0.14 8.64
C THR A 16 -29.59 0.99 7.62
N PHE A 17 -30.15 2.17 7.92
CA PHE A 17 -30.01 3.35 7.06
C PHE A 17 -28.54 3.72 6.84
N LEU A 18 -27.73 3.79 7.91
CA LEU A 18 -26.31 4.15 7.82
C LEU A 18 -25.50 3.14 6.99
N ARG A 19 -25.82 1.84 7.12
CA ARG A 19 -25.18 0.77 6.35
C ARG A 19 -25.54 0.82 4.87
N ASP A 20 -26.77 1.21 4.54
CA ASP A 20 -27.27 1.23 3.17
C ASP A 20 -26.91 2.55 2.43
N LEU A 21 -26.13 3.44 3.06
CA LEU A 21 -25.60 4.63 2.40
C LEU A 21 -24.62 4.25 1.28
N PRO A 22 -24.65 4.95 0.14
CA PRO A 22 -23.74 4.67 -0.98
C PRO A 22 -22.32 5.21 -0.77
N VAL A 23 -22.05 5.80 0.40
CA VAL A 23 -20.79 6.46 0.73
C VAL A 23 -20.29 5.93 2.06
N ASP A 24 -18.97 5.75 2.15
CA ASP A 24 -18.35 5.30 3.38
C ASP A 24 -18.50 6.32 4.50
N LEU A 25 -18.88 5.83 5.68
CA LEU A 25 -18.91 6.63 6.89
C LEU A 25 -17.51 7.09 7.26
N HIS A 26 -17.37 8.34 7.67
CA HIS A 26 -16.11 8.83 8.20
C HIS A 26 -15.75 8.12 9.52
N THR A 27 -14.46 7.91 9.78
CA THR A 27 -13.96 7.20 10.96
C THR A 27 -14.45 7.82 12.28
N SER A 28 -14.55 9.14 12.37
CA SER A 28 -15.10 9.82 13.56
C SER A 28 -16.56 9.45 13.83
N VAL A 29 -17.39 9.34 12.78
CA VAL A 29 -18.80 8.93 12.89
C VAL A 29 -18.87 7.48 13.36
N LYS A 30 -18.07 6.58 12.76
CA LYS A 30 -18.01 5.18 13.17
C LYS A 30 -17.58 5.00 14.64
N LYS A 31 -16.55 5.73 15.08
CA LYS A 31 -16.11 5.77 16.49
C LYS A 31 -17.22 6.24 17.42
N CYS A 32 -17.86 7.37 17.11
CA CYS A 32 -18.95 7.92 17.90
C CYS A 32 -20.11 6.92 18.05
N ILE A 33 -20.51 6.27 16.95
CA ILE A 33 -21.54 5.22 16.98
C ILE A 33 -21.13 4.08 17.91
N ASN A 34 -19.90 3.59 17.81
CA ASN A 34 -19.42 2.49 18.65
C ASN A 34 -19.35 2.87 20.13
N GLU A 35 -18.83 4.05 20.46
CA GLU A 35 -18.73 4.56 21.84
C GLU A 35 -20.11 4.69 22.49
N GLU A 36 -21.08 5.27 21.77
CA GLU A 36 -22.45 5.41 22.25
C GLU A 36 -23.15 4.06 22.36
N LEU A 37 -23.06 3.21 21.34
CA LEU A 37 -23.82 1.95 21.30
C LEU A 37 -23.28 0.90 22.27
N TYR A 38 -21.98 0.88 22.52
CA TYR A 38 -21.37 -0.08 23.44
C TYR A 38 -21.80 0.16 24.90
N SER A 39 -22.28 1.36 25.23
CA SER A 39 -22.82 1.68 26.55
C SER A 39 -24.17 0.99 26.84
N PHE A 40 -24.87 0.51 25.81
CA PHE A 40 -26.17 -0.15 25.98
C PHE A 40 -26.04 -1.64 26.34
N ASN A 41 -26.86 -2.08 27.29
CA ASN A 41 -26.96 -3.47 27.73
C ASN A 41 -27.41 -4.44 26.63
N PHE A 42 -28.15 -3.97 25.62
CA PHE A 42 -28.61 -4.75 24.46
C PHE A 42 -27.65 -4.69 23.26
N PHE A 43 -26.43 -4.19 23.43
CA PHE A 43 -25.42 -4.15 22.35
C PHE A 43 -25.25 -5.48 21.58
N PRO A 44 -25.24 -6.67 22.22
CA PRO A 44 -25.11 -7.94 21.49
C PRO A 44 -26.19 -8.16 20.41
N GLU A 45 -27.41 -7.67 20.64
CA GLU A 45 -28.53 -7.77 19.69
C GLU A 45 -28.35 -6.84 18.48
N LEU A 46 -27.57 -5.77 18.66
CA LEU A 46 -27.28 -4.77 17.61
C LEU A 46 -26.03 -5.08 16.80
N LEU A 47 -25.13 -5.93 17.28
CA LEU A 47 -23.84 -6.21 16.61
C LEU A 47 -24.03 -6.58 15.13
N GLY A 48 -24.96 -7.49 14.84
CA GLY A 48 -25.25 -7.91 13.46
C GLY A 48 -25.88 -6.83 12.57
N LYS A 49 -26.38 -5.73 13.17
CA LYS A 49 -26.96 -4.59 12.46
C LYS A 49 -25.94 -3.48 12.15
N LEU A 50 -24.79 -3.47 12.83
CA LEU A 50 -23.72 -2.49 12.59
C LEU A 50 -23.14 -2.60 11.17
N GLY A 51 -23.09 -3.82 10.61
CA GLY A 51 -22.32 -4.10 9.39
C GLY A 51 -20.80 -4.07 9.65
N SER A 52 -20.02 -4.62 8.72
CA SER A 52 -18.56 -4.71 8.89
C SER A 52 -17.88 -3.34 8.97
N GLN A 53 -18.38 -2.35 8.20
CA GLN A 53 -17.85 -1.00 8.20
C GLN A 53 -17.79 -0.34 9.59
N ILE A 54 -18.83 -0.49 10.40
CA ILE A 54 -18.91 0.09 11.74
C ILE A 54 -18.29 -0.87 12.76
N ALA A 55 -18.59 -2.17 12.66
CA ALA A 55 -18.13 -3.17 13.62
C ALA A 55 -16.61 -3.30 13.69
N LEU A 56 -15.89 -3.08 12.59
CA LEU A 56 -14.43 -3.14 12.55
C LEU A 56 -13.72 -1.94 13.21
N GLU A 57 -14.46 -0.88 13.53
CA GLU A 57 -13.96 0.24 14.34
C GLU A 57 -14.14 0.00 15.85
N ILE A 58 -14.81 -1.09 16.25
CA ILE A 58 -14.88 -1.48 17.65
C ILE A 58 -13.45 -1.75 18.11
N SER A 59 -13.15 -1.26 19.31
CA SER A 59 -11.83 -1.49 19.86
C SER A 59 -11.55 -2.99 19.95
N VAL A 60 -10.43 -3.36 19.39
CA VAL A 60 -9.64 -4.54 19.67
C VAL A 60 -9.81 -5.13 21.09
N SER A 61 -9.66 -4.29 22.13
CA SER A 61 -9.71 -4.71 23.54
C SER A 61 -11.15 -5.04 23.99
N THR A 62 -12.14 -4.55 23.28
CA THR A 62 -13.53 -4.98 23.39
C THR A 62 -13.75 -6.30 22.65
N ILE A 63 -13.29 -6.41 21.40
CA ILE A 63 -13.48 -7.61 20.56
C ILE A 63 -12.84 -8.84 21.20
N LYS A 64 -11.67 -8.72 21.86
CA LYS A 64 -11.01 -9.86 22.54
C LYS A 64 -11.92 -10.53 23.58
N ASN A 65 -12.88 -9.80 24.14
CA ASN A 65 -13.80 -10.28 25.18
C ASN A 65 -15.14 -10.79 24.63
N PHE A 66 -15.34 -10.80 23.31
CA PHE A 66 -16.59 -11.27 22.73
C PHE A 66 -16.83 -12.77 23.00
N PRO A 67 -18.07 -13.15 23.41
CA PRO A 67 -18.47 -14.55 23.48
C PRO A 67 -18.53 -15.17 22.08
N VAL A 68 -18.60 -16.50 22.02
CA VAL A 68 -18.57 -17.29 20.78
C VAL A 68 -19.61 -16.80 19.76
N ASP A 69 -20.84 -16.52 20.18
CA ASP A 69 -21.92 -16.10 19.28
C ASP A 69 -21.68 -14.71 18.67
N MET A 70 -21.15 -13.78 19.46
CA MET A 70 -20.80 -12.44 18.99
C MET A 70 -19.60 -12.51 18.04
N MET A 71 -18.60 -13.33 18.37
CA MET A 71 -17.43 -13.54 17.51
C MET A 71 -17.84 -14.17 16.17
N ASN A 72 -18.74 -15.16 16.20
CA ASN A 72 -19.27 -15.79 14.99
C ASN A 72 -20.13 -14.81 14.17
N THR A 73 -20.85 -13.90 14.82
CA THR A 73 -21.58 -12.81 14.15
C THR A 73 -20.62 -11.83 13.49
N LEU A 74 -19.55 -11.42 14.18
CA LEU A 74 -18.49 -10.60 13.61
C LEU A 74 -17.82 -11.27 12.41
N LYS A 75 -17.45 -12.55 12.53
CA LYS A 75 -16.90 -13.35 11.43
C LYS A 75 -17.80 -13.31 10.19
N ARG A 76 -19.10 -13.59 10.36
CA ARG A 76 -20.08 -13.59 9.25
C ARG A 76 -20.21 -12.21 8.59
N MET A 77 -20.17 -11.13 9.36
CA MET A 77 -20.19 -9.78 8.81
C MET A 77 -18.95 -9.49 7.95
N ILE A 78 -17.77 -9.90 8.42
CA ILE A 78 -16.51 -9.72 7.68
C ILE A 78 -16.53 -10.53 6.38
N VAL A 79 -16.94 -11.81 6.43
CA VAL A 79 -17.04 -12.66 5.24
C VAL A 79 -18.03 -12.10 4.22
N GLY A 80 -19.16 -11.54 4.67
CA GLY A 80 -20.16 -10.94 3.77
C GLY A 80 -19.73 -9.62 3.13
N ALA A 81 -18.77 -8.90 3.73
CA ALA A 81 -18.27 -7.62 3.23
C ALA A 81 -16.77 -7.45 3.57
N PRO A 82 -15.88 -8.19 2.89
CA PRO A 82 -14.46 -8.34 3.26
C PRO A 82 -13.62 -7.10 2.95
N LEU A 83 -14.07 -6.22 2.07
CA LEU A 83 -13.33 -5.02 1.66
C LEU A 83 -13.03 -4.09 2.85
N TYR A 84 -13.97 -3.97 3.80
CA TYR A 84 -13.77 -3.19 5.02
C TYR A 84 -12.67 -3.79 5.92
N PHE A 85 -12.56 -5.12 5.95
CA PHE A 85 -11.48 -5.80 6.65
C PHE A 85 -10.14 -5.61 5.93
N LEU A 86 -10.12 -5.67 4.61
CA LEU A 86 -8.88 -5.47 3.82
C LEU A 86 -8.31 -4.05 3.92
N ARG A 87 -9.17 -3.06 4.16
CA ARG A 87 -8.76 -1.68 4.44
C ARG A 87 -8.14 -1.49 5.83
N LEU A 88 -8.31 -2.45 6.73
CA LEU A 88 -7.64 -2.40 8.02
C LEU A 88 -6.13 -2.58 7.82
N PRO A 89 -5.33 -1.97 8.70
CA PRO A 89 -3.91 -2.28 8.79
C PRO A 89 -3.61 -3.76 8.97
N ASN A 90 -2.53 -4.24 8.35
CA ASN A 90 -2.15 -5.65 8.36
C ASN A 90 -2.08 -6.26 9.78
N ILE A 91 -1.48 -5.55 10.74
CA ILE A 91 -1.40 -6.02 12.12
C ILE A 91 -2.80 -6.16 12.74
N LYS A 92 -3.73 -5.24 12.48
CA LYS A 92 -5.12 -5.38 12.97
C LYS A 92 -5.82 -6.57 12.31
N GLN A 93 -5.57 -6.82 11.02
CA GLN A 93 -6.14 -7.97 10.31
C GLN A 93 -5.68 -9.29 10.94
N VAL A 94 -4.36 -9.48 11.06
CA VAL A 94 -3.77 -10.69 11.63
C VAL A 94 -4.24 -10.92 13.06
N LEU A 95 -4.24 -9.88 13.91
CA LEU A 95 -4.65 -10.01 15.31
C LEU A 95 -6.15 -10.28 15.47
N LEU A 96 -6.99 -9.65 14.64
CA LEU A 96 -8.42 -9.92 14.65
C LEU A 96 -8.70 -11.38 14.24
N VAL A 97 -8.03 -11.86 13.20
CA VAL A 97 -8.17 -13.24 12.73
C VAL A 97 -7.66 -14.23 13.77
N ASP A 98 -6.51 -13.97 14.39
CA ASP A 98 -6.00 -14.78 15.51
C ASP A 98 -7.05 -14.93 16.62
N LYS A 99 -7.71 -13.84 17.02
CA LYS A 99 -8.75 -13.88 18.05
C LYS A 99 -10.03 -14.57 17.60
N ILE A 100 -10.44 -14.43 16.34
CA ILE A 100 -11.57 -15.17 15.78
C ILE A 100 -11.28 -16.67 15.82
N VAL A 101 -10.13 -17.10 15.30
CA VAL A 101 -9.73 -18.51 15.21
C VAL A 101 -9.58 -19.12 16.61
N GLN A 102 -8.95 -18.41 17.56
CA GLN A 102 -8.85 -18.83 18.98
C GLN A 102 -10.23 -18.98 19.64
N ARG A 103 -11.11 -17.98 19.51
CA ARG A 103 -12.42 -17.99 20.20
C ARG A 103 -13.37 -19.04 19.62
N LEU A 104 -13.23 -19.35 18.33
CA LEU A 104 -14.06 -20.34 17.63
C LEU A 104 -13.45 -21.75 17.61
N GLY A 105 -12.24 -21.94 18.15
CA GLY A 105 -11.61 -23.25 18.27
C GLY A 105 -11.09 -23.85 16.95
N MET A 106 -10.72 -23.02 15.98
CA MET A 106 -10.28 -23.42 14.63
C MET A 106 -8.78 -23.78 14.56
N HIS A 107 -8.28 -24.53 15.56
CA HIS A 107 -6.85 -24.89 15.70
C HIS A 107 -6.63 -26.41 15.61
N THR A 108 -7.48 -27.14 14.88
CA THR A 108 -7.63 -28.60 14.99
C THR A 108 -6.66 -29.44 14.15
N GLY A 109 -5.59 -28.85 13.62
CA GLY A 109 -4.45 -29.57 13.00
C GLY A 109 -4.53 -29.79 11.49
N GLU A 110 -5.69 -30.03 10.89
CA GLU A 110 -5.87 -29.87 9.44
C GLU A 110 -6.71 -28.61 9.21
N PHE A 111 -6.25 -27.70 8.34
CA PHE A 111 -7.06 -26.53 7.98
C PHE A 111 -8.04 -26.95 6.89
N SER A 112 -9.23 -27.31 7.35
CA SER A 112 -10.25 -27.98 6.54
C SER A 112 -10.90 -27.04 5.52
N LYS A 113 -11.56 -27.63 4.52
CA LYS A 113 -12.40 -26.90 3.56
C LYS A 113 -13.41 -26.00 4.28
N ASP A 114 -14.14 -26.56 5.25
CA ASP A 114 -15.21 -25.84 5.95
C ASP A 114 -14.65 -24.66 6.75
N GLU A 115 -13.50 -24.82 7.40
CA GLU A 115 -12.85 -23.73 8.12
C GLU A 115 -12.39 -22.63 7.16
N PHE A 116 -11.71 -23.00 6.07
CA PHE A 116 -11.22 -22.06 5.06
C PHE A 116 -12.37 -21.26 4.44
N GLU A 117 -13.42 -21.95 3.97
CA GLU A 117 -14.60 -21.32 3.37
C GLU A 117 -15.35 -20.46 4.39
N SER A 118 -15.45 -20.89 5.66
CA SER A 118 -16.13 -20.11 6.70
C SER A 118 -15.39 -18.84 7.12
N LEU A 119 -14.07 -18.75 6.85
CA LEU A 119 -13.25 -17.56 7.09
C LEU A 119 -13.17 -16.66 5.84
N GLY A 120 -13.38 -17.22 4.64
CA GLY A 120 -13.34 -16.48 3.39
C GLY A 120 -12.01 -15.72 3.24
N ALA A 121 -12.06 -14.40 3.01
CA ALA A 121 -10.87 -13.55 2.89
C ALA A 121 -9.96 -13.56 4.12
N MET A 122 -10.49 -13.88 5.32
CA MET A 122 -9.66 -13.98 6.54
C MET A 122 -8.81 -15.24 6.57
N ALA A 123 -9.10 -16.25 5.74
CA ALA A 123 -8.40 -17.53 5.75
C ALA A 123 -6.89 -17.38 5.44
N THR A 124 -6.49 -16.37 4.67
CA THR A 124 -5.08 -16.11 4.34
C THR A 124 -4.34 -15.29 5.39
N PHE A 125 -5.04 -14.84 6.45
CA PHE A 125 -4.50 -14.08 7.56
C PHE A 125 -4.38 -14.88 8.85
N VAL A 126 -4.73 -16.18 8.81
CA VAL A 126 -4.43 -17.10 9.90
C VAL A 126 -2.91 -17.22 10.06
N VAL A 127 -2.47 -17.64 11.25
CA VAL A 127 -1.05 -17.87 11.51
C VAL A 127 -0.48 -18.92 10.57
N ASP A 128 0.82 -18.79 10.25
CA ASP A 128 1.48 -19.58 9.21
C ASP A 128 1.40 -21.09 9.49
N GLU A 129 1.39 -21.49 10.78
CA GLU A 129 1.26 -22.88 11.22
C GLU A 129 -0.09 -23.51 10.87
N ILE A 130 -1.17 -22.72 10.86
CA ILE A 130 -2.50 -23.17 10.44
C ILE A 130 -2.57 -23.19 8.92
N PHE A 131 -2.09 -22.12 8.28
CA PHE A 131 -2.20 -21.98 6.83
C PHE A 131 -1.46 -23.10 6.06
N VAL A 132 -0.29 -23.51 6.53
CA VAL A 132 0.49 -24.61 5.90
C VAL A 132 -0.22 -25.97 5.99
N GLN A 133 -1.18 -26.13 6.89
CA GLN A 133 -1.97 -27.36 7.10
C GLN A 133 -3.20 -27.44 6.19
N ILE A 134 -3.33 -26.56 5.18
CA ILE A 134 -4.44 -26.61 4.23
C ILE A 134 -4.51 -27.97 3.53
N ASN A 135 -5.70 -28.55 3.47
CA ASN A 135 -5.90 -29.83 2.77
C ASN A 135 -5.44 -29.71 1.31
N ARG A 136 -4.50 -30.59 0.89
CA ARG A 136 -3.86 -30.52 -0.43
C ARG A 136 -4.82 -30.79 -1.58
N GLN A 137 -5.77 -31.71 -1.40
CA GLN A 137 -6.79 -32.00 -2.41
C GLN A 137 -7.70 -30.79 -2.64
N TYR A 138 -8.21 -30.20 -1.56
CA TYR A 138 -9.00 -28.97 -1.61
C TYR A 138 -8.22 -27.83 -2.27
N PHE A 139 -6.94 -27.65 -1.92
CA PHE A 139 -6.09 -26.62 -2.49
C PHE A 139 -5.98 -26.73 -4.01
N VAL A 140 -5.77 -27.93 -4.55
CA VAL A 140 -5.66 -28.16 -6.01
C VAL A 140 -7.00 -27.93 -6.71
N GLU A 141 -8.08 -28.49 -6.17
CA GLU A 141 -9.42 -28.38 -6.73
C GLU A 141 -9.93 -26.92 -6.76
N ASN A 142 -9.46 -26.08 -5.84
CA ASN A 142 -9.95 -24.71 -5.64
C ASN A 142 -8.87 -23.63 -5.82
N ILE A 143 -7.81 -23.93 -6.56
CA ILE A 143 -6.67 -23.03 -6.77
C ILE A 143 -7.07 -21.65 -7.32
N GLU A 144 -8.08 -21.62 -8.20
CA GLU A 144 -8.62 -20.39 -8.80
C GLU A 144 -9.39 -19.52 -7.81
N TYR A 145 -10.04 -20.16 -6.84
CA TYR A 145 -10.71 -19.47 -5.73
C TYR A 145 -9.66 -18.96 -4.73
N ILE A 146 -8.69 -19.79 -4.35
CA ILE A 146 -7.64 -19.45 -3.38
C ILE A 146 -6.77 -18.29 -3.88
N ARG A 147 -6.36 -18.29 -5.16
CA ARG A 147 -5.55 -17.21 -5.74
C ARG A 147 -6.24 -15.84 -5.73
N SER A 148 -7.56 -15.78 -5.53
CA SER A 148 -8.31 -14.52 -5.50
C SER A 148 -8.13 -13.73 -4.21
N PHE A 149 -7.51 -14.32 -3.19
CA PHE A 149 -7.28 -13.70 -1.88
C PHE A 149 -5.94 -12.95 -1.78
N CYS A 150 -5.80 -12.10 -0.75
CA CYS A 150 -4.54 -11.43 -0.46
C CYS A 150 -3.56 -12.40 0.21
N PHE A 151 -2.31 -12.42 -0.26
CA PHE A 151 -1.23 -13.17 0.37
C PHE A 151 -0.05 -12.25 0.69
N ASP A 152 0.40 -12.29 1.94
CA ASP A 152 1.69 -11.71 2.30
C ASP A 152 2.85 -12.53 1.73
N LYS A 153 4.07 -12.05 1.95
CA LYS A 153 5.29 -12.71 1.48
C LYS A 153 5.42 -14.16 1.98
N ASN A 154 5.20 -14.41 3.27
CA ASN A 154 5.34 -15.74 3.86
C ASN A 154 4.29 -16.70 3.32
N LYS A 155 3.02 -16.28 3.20
CA LYS A 155 1.98 -17.15 2.64
C LYS A 155 2.23 -17.44 1.16
N LYS A 156 2.77 -16.49 0.39
CA LYS A 156 3.21 -16.75 -0.99
C LYS A 156 4.30 -17.83 -1.04
N GLU A 157 5.25 -17.83 -0.11
CA GLU A 157 6.27 -18.88 -0.02
C GLU A 157 5.69 -20.24 0.40
N ILE A 158 4.76 -20.26 1.35
CA ILE A 158 4.04 -21.48 1.75
C ILE A 158 3.28 -22.07 0.56
N VAL A 159 2.49 -21.25 -0.13
CA VAL A 159 1.77 -21.64 -1.34
C VAL A 159 2.74 -22.17 -2.40
N GLY A 160 3.86 -21.48 -2.62
CA GLY A 160 4.90 -21.92 -3.54
C GLY A 160 5.46 -23.30 -3.19
N ARG A 161 5.67 -23.60 -1.89
CA ARG A 161 6.07 -24.93 -1.42
C ARG A 161 5.00 -25.99 -1.65
N ILE A 162 3.74 -25.68 -1.33
CA ILE A 162 2.59 -26.60 -1.54
C ILE A 162 2.50 -27.05 -3.00
N LEU A 163 2.68 -26.11 -3.94
CA LEU A 163 2.65 -26.42 -5.38
C LEU A 163 3.79 -27.35 -5.85
N GLN A 164 4.88 -27.43 -5.09
CA GLN A 164 6.04 -28.27 -5.40
C GLN A 164 5.93 -29.66 -4.76
N GLU A 165 4.96 -29.89 -3.88
CA GLU A 165 4.77 -31.18 -3.24
C GLU A 165 4.28 -32.23 -4.26
N ASN A 166 4.84 -33.44 -4.18
CA ASN A 166 4.44 -34.57 -5.03
C ASN A 166 2.94 -34.88 -4.93
N ALA A 167 2.34 -34.64 -3.77
CA ALA A 167 0.91 -34.88 -3.50
C ALA A 167 -0.02 -33.90 -4.25
N THR A 168 0.51 -32.81 -4.79
CA THR A 168 -0.28 -31.72 -5.40
C THR A 168 -0.46 -31.95 -6.91
N PHE A 169 0.61 -32.24 -7.65
CA PHE A 169 0.54 -32.43 -9.12
C PHE A 169 1.24 -33.70 -9.64
N GLY A 170 1.82 -34.54 -8.78
CA GLY A 170 2.51 -35.76 -9.18
C GLY A 170 3.85 -35.53 -9.92
N TYR A 171 4.60 -36.62 -10.16
CA TYR A 171 5.93 -36.59 -10.79
C TYR A 171 5.87 -36.48 -12.34
N GLU A 172 4.71 -36.73 -12.96
CA GLU A 172 4.55 -36.79 -14.41
C GLU A 172 3.26 -36.10 -14.90
N ILE A 173 3.42 -35.08 -15.74
CA ILE A 173 2.51 -34.67 -16.84
C ILE A 173 1.01 -34.57 -16.47
N GLY A 174 0.69 -33.88 -15.37
CA GLY A 174 -0.69 -33.55 -14.97
C GLY A 174 -1.11 -32.09 -15.19
N TRP A 175 -0.26 -31.24 -15.76
CA TRP A 175 -0.53 -29.80 -15.97
C TRP A 175 -1.49 -29.57 -17.15
N THR A 176 -2.76 -29.93 -17.01
CA THR A 176 -3.82 -29.67 -18.01
C THR A 176 -4.78 -28.54 -17.61
N SER A 177 -4.66 -28.01 -16.38
CA SER A 177 -5.52 -26.93 -15.87
C SER A 177 -4.81 -25.56 -15.85
N PRO A 178 -5.55 -24.43 -15.75
CA PRO A 178 -5.01 -23.06 -15.76
C PRO A 178 -4.17 -22.68 -14.52
N ALA A 179 -3.73 -23.66 -13.72
CA ALA A 179 -2.96 -23.52 -12.48
C ALA A 179 -1.60 -22.80 -12.62
N GLY A 180 -1.22 -22.37 -13.84
CA GLY A 180 -0.04 -21.54 -14.09
C GLY A 180 -0.08 -20.14 -13.45
N SER A 181 -1.08 -19.84 -12.61
CA SER A 181 -1.32 -18.50 -12.05
C SER A 181 -0.87 -18.24 -10.63
N ILE A 182 -0.03 -19.12 -10.10
CA ILE A 182 0.52 -18.94 -8.76
C ILE A 182 2.03 -18.77 -8.82
N LYS A 183 2.50 -17.77 -8.08
CA LYS A 183 3.89 -17.36 -7.93
C LYS A 183 4.76 -18.57 -7.58
N LEU A 184 5.58 -19.00 -8.53
CA LEU A 184 6.67 -19.95 -8.31
C LEU A 184 7.96 -19.16 -8.06
N ASN A 185 8.75 -19.60 -7.09
CA ASN A 185 10.10 -19.09 -6.84
C ASN A 185 10.97 -19.22 -8.11
N SER A 186 11.98 -18.37 -8.28
CA SER A 186 12.90 -18.37 -9.43
C SER A 186 13.59 -19.72 -9.67
N GLU A 187 13.85 -20.49 -8.61
CA GLU A 187 14.39 -21.85 -8.71
C GLU A 187 13.33 -22.90 -9.12
N SER A 188 12.05 -22.64 -8.86
CA SER A 188 10.94 -23.59 -9.07
C SER A 188 10.28 -23.44 -10.46
N ILE A 189 10.42 -22.28 -11.12
CA ILE A 189 10.00 -22.06 -12.52
C ILE A 189 10.74 -23.00 -13.48
N ILE A 190 11.95 -23.44 -13.12
CA ILE A 190 12.81 -24.34 -13.91
C ILE A 190 12.17 -25.74 -14.08
N LEU A 191 11.23 -26.14 -13.21
CA LEU A 191 10.56 -27.45 -13.24
C LEU A 191 9.29 -27.49 -14.10
N ILE A 192 8.77 -26.35 -14.56
CA ILE A 192 7.68 -26.36 -15.55
C ILE A 192 8.30 -26.68 -16.92
N ILE A 193 7.83 -27.78 -17.54
CA ILE A 193 8.29 -28.22 -18.85
C ILE A 193 8.22 -27.04 -19.83
N LEU A 194 9.35 -26.67 -20.43
CA LEU A 194 9.49 -25.63 -21.48
C LEU A 194 8.46 -25.75 -22.63
N MET A 195 7.88 -26.93 -22.83
CA MET A 195 6.84 -27.20 -23.83
C MET A 195 5.43 -26.76 -23.42
N LEU A 196 5.16 -26.52 -22.13
CA LEU A 196 3.83 -26.17 -21.62
C LEU A 196 3.61 -24.66 -21.48
N MET A 197 4.65 -23.83 -21.43
CA MET A 197 4.53 -22.39 -21.27
C MET A 197 4.78 -21.68 -22.60
N THR A 198 3.71 -21.58 -23.41
CA THR A 198 3.70 -20.75 -24.62
C THR A 198 3.63 -19.26 -24.26
N GLN A 199 4.03 -18.37 -25.16
CA GLN A 199 3.88 -16.93 -25.00
C GLN A 199 2.43 -16.56 -24.64
N GLU A 200 1.44 -17.13 -25.32
CA GLU A 200 0.02 -16.88 -25.07
C GLU A 200 -0.41 -17.27 -23.64
N ARG A 201 0.14 -18.36 -23.10
CA ARG A 201 -0.16 -18.78 -21.71
C ARG A 201 0.45 -17.82 -20.69
N ILE A 202 1.65 -17.32 -20.94
CA ILE A 202 2.30 -16.30 -20.10
C ILE A 202 1.54 -14.98 -20.16
N GLU A 203 1.11 -14.57 -21.36
CA GLU A 203 0.29 -13.37 -21.55
C GLU A 203 -1.05 -13.50 -20.82
N LYS A 204 -1.76 -14.63 -20.95
CA LYS A 204 -3.01 -14.89 -20.22
C LYS A 204 -2.82 -14.89 -18.71
N LEU A 205 -1.70 -15.45 -18.25
CA LEU A 205 -1.31 -15.45 -16.84
C LEU A 205 -1.16 -14.00 -16.33
N PHE A 206 -0.34 -13.19 -17.00
CA PHE A 206 -0.03 -11.84 -16.55
C PHE A 206 -1.28 -10.93 -16.65
N LEU A 207 -2.10 -11.11 -17.69
CA LEU A 207 -3.40 -10.45 -17.81
C LEU A 207 -4.36 -10.85 -16.69
N GLY A 208 -4.40 -12.14 -16.31
CA GLY A 208 -5.20 -12.62 -15.19
C GLY A 208 -4.79 -11.95 -13.88
N GLN A 209 -3.48 -11.90 -13.64
CA GLN A 209 -2.91 -11.19 -12.49
C GLN A 209 -3.26 -9.70 -12.52
N GLN A 210 -3.03 -9.01 -13.63
CA GLN A 210 -3.33 -7.58 -13.77
C GLN A 210 -4.81 -7.27 -13.56
N LYS A 211 -5.72 -8.11 -14.08
CA LYS A 211 -7.17 -7.95 -13.86
C LYS A 211 -7.52 -8.08 -12.37
N TRP A 212 -6.94 -9.05 -11.68
CA TRP A 212 -7.12 -9.19 -10.24
C TRP A 212 -6.58 -7.97 -9.49
N GLU A 213 -5.37 -7.52 -9.82
CA GLU A 213 -4.73 -6.32 -9.25
C GLU A 213 -5.58 -5.06 -9.44
N SER A 214 -6.23 -4.91 -10.59
CA SER A 214 -7.13 -3.79 -10.89
C SER A 214 -8.52 -3.89 -10.25
N SER A 215 -8.89 -5.06 -9.72
CA SER A 215 -10.17 -5.22 -9.02
C SER A 215 -10.15 -4.49 -7.68
N GLU A 216 -11.32 -4.14 -7.14
CA GLU A 216 -11.42 -3.46 -5.84
C GLU A 216 -10.73 -4.27 -4.72
N PHE A 217 -10.85 -5.59 -4.75
CA PHE A 217 -10.22 -6.49 -3.79
C PHE A 217 -8.69 -6.52 -3.95
N GLY A 218 -8.19 -6.71 -5.17
CA GLY A 218 -6.75 -6.78 -5.43
C GLY A 218 -6.02 -5.45 -5.22
N ALA A 219 -6.66 -4.33 -5.55
CA ALA A 219 -6.12 -2.99 -5.31
C ALA A 219 -5.85 -2.75 -3.82
N LEU A 220 -6.74 -3.21 -2.94
CA LEU A 220 -6.54 -3.16 -1.49
C LEU A 220 -5.39 -4.08 -1.02
N CYS A 221 -5.24 -5.25 -1.62
CA CYS A 221 -4.09 -6.12 -1.34
C CYS A 221 -2.76 -5.44 -1.73
N GLN A 222 -2.73 -4.74 -2.87
CA GLN A 222 -1.55 -4.03 -3.36
C GLN A 222 -1.18 -2.82 -2.52
N GLN A 223 -2.18 -2.05 -2.07
CA GLN A 223 -1.98 -0.85 -1.26
C GLN A 223 -1.18 -1.13 0.03
N ASN A 224 -1.37 -2.31 0.62
CA ASN A 224 -0.70 -2.74 1.84
C ASN A 224 0.61 -3.52 1.59
N THR A 225 1.05 -3.63 0.34
CA THR A 225 2.27 -4.37 -0.03
C THR A 225 3.47 -3.41 -0.13
N ASP A 226 4.59 -3.76 0.49
CA ASP A 226 5.82 -2.97 0.43
C ASP A 226 6.37 -2.85 -1.00
N ALA A 227 7.00 -1.72 -1.32
CA ALA A 227 7.59 -1.47 -2.63
C ALA A 227 8.65 -2.52 -3.02
N SER A 228 9.41 -3.03 -2.05
CA SER A 228 10.38 -4.12 -2.28
C SER A 228 9.71 -5.43 -2.70
N ASP A 229 8.53 -5.73 -2.14
CA ASP A 229 7.79 -6.93 -2.46
C ASP A 229 7.14 -6.83 -3.85
N LEU A 230 6.63 -5.65 -4.21
CA LEU A 230 6.16 -5.36 -5.57
C LEU A 230 7.30 -5.51 -6.59
N ARG A 231 8.50 -5.00 -6.28
CA ARG A 231 9.71 -5.16 -7.10
C ARG A 231 10.07 -6.63 -7.30
N ALA A 232 10.09 -7.42 -6.23
CA ALA A 232 10.42 -8.85 -6.30
C ALA A 232 9.39 -9.65 -7.14
N VAL A 233 8.11 -9.27 -7.08
CA VAL A 233 7.06 -9.86 -7.95
C VAL A 233 7.34 -9.53 -9.41
N PHE A 234 7.64 -8.26 -9.71
CA PHE A 234 8.01 -7.83 -11.07
C PHE A 234 9.24 -8.58 -11.60
N GLU A 235 10.31 -8.69 -10.80
CA GLU A 235 11.53 -9.41 -11.20
C GLU A 235 11.26 -10.88 -11.51
N SER A 236 10.35 -11.51 -10.76
CA SER A 236 9.91 -12.88 -11.03
C SER A 236 9.15 -13.00 -12.35
N GLN A 237 8.28 -12.04 -12.65
CA GLN A 237 7.55 -11.95 -13.93
C GLN A 237 8.52 -11.73 -15.10
N GLN A 238 9.44 -10.79 -14.97
CA GLN A 238 10.48 -10.52 -15.95
C GLN A 238 11.32 -11.77 -16.22
N PHE A 239 11.80 -12.45 -15.18
CA PHE A 239 12.54 -13.70 -15.31
C PHE A 239 11.72 -14.77 -16.04
N THR A 240 10.46 -14.97 -15.65
CA THR A 240 9.56 -15.96 -16.26
C THR A 240 9.43 -15.71 -17.76
N LEU A 241 9.07 -14.49 -18.15
CA LEU A 241 8.90 -14.12 -19.55
C LEU A 241 10.22 -14.33 -20.32
N GLN A 242 11.33 -13.80 -19.79
CA GLN A 242 12.60 -13.84 -20.51
C GLN A 242 13.20 -15.24 -20.61
N HIS A 243 12.97 -16.09 -19.60
CA HIS A 243 13.37 -17.48 -19.63
C HIS A 243 12.65 -18.26 -20.73
N PHE A 244 11.31 -18.19 -20.77
CA PHE A 244 10.50 -18.95 -21.72
C PHE A 244 10.59 -18.42 -23.16
N LEU A 245 10.80 -17.12 -23.35
CA LEU A 245 11.09 -16.54 -24.67
C LEU A 245 12.54 -16.82 -25.13
N GLY A 246 13.38 -17.39 -24.28
CA GLY A 246 14.73 -17.82 -24.63
C GLY A 246 15.80 -16.73 -24.59
N PHE A 247 15.50 -15.55 -24.04
CA PHE A 247 16.48 -14.47 -23.89
C PHE A 247 17.62 -14.82 -22.92
N LEU A 248 17.35 -15.69 -21.93
CA LEU A 248 18.32 -16.09 -20.92
C LEU A 248 19.14 -17.35 -21.29
N ARG A 249 19.06 -17.84 -22.54
CA ARG A 249 19.80 -19.04 -22.98
C ARG A 249 21.31 -18.74 -23.12
N PRO A 250 22.21 -19.52 -22.48
CA PRO A 250 23.64 -19.30 -22.58
C PRO A 250 24.21 -19.69 -23.97
N GLY A 251 25.18 -18.90 -24.46
CA GLY A 251 26.08 -19.29 -25.56
C GLY A 251 25.64 -18.93 -26.99
N LYS A 252 26.28 -19.59 -27.99
CA LYS A 252 26.13 -19.35 -29.45
C LYS A 252 24.67 -19.45 -29.96
N LEU A 253 23.78 -20.10 -29.22
CA LEU A 253 22.37 -20.27 -29.56
C LEU A 253 21.56 -18.96 -29.48
N SER A 254 21.93 -18.04 -28.57
CA SER A 254 21.28 -16.72 -28.47
C SER A 254 21.50 -15.85 -29.72
N ARG A 255 22.63 -16.04 -30.43
CA ARG A 255 22.95 -15.32 -31.69
C ARG A 255 22.20 -15.85 -32.92
N ILE A 256 21.58 -17.02 -32.83
CA ILE A 256 20.91 -17.70 -33.96
C ILE A 256 19.40 -17.46 -33.92
N THR A 257 18.83 -17.23 -32.74
CA THR A 257 17.42 -16.87 -32.59
C THR A 257 17.19 -15.41 -33.01
N PRO A 258 16.26 -15.13 -33.94
CA PRO A 258 15.89 -13.76 -34.29
C PRO A 258 15.37 -13.03 -33.04
N THR A 259 15.75 -11.76 -32.89
CA THR A 259 15.24 -10.90 -31.81
C THR A 259 13.72 -10.88 -31.88
N LEU A 260 13.07 -11.38 -30.82
CA LEU A 260 11.61 -11.43 -30.76
C LEU A 260 11.08 -10.02 -30.53
N VAL A 261 10.24 -9.51 -31.44
CA VAL A 261 9.69 -8.17 -31.33
C VAL A 261 8.25 -8.24 -30.79
N PRO A 262 7.93 -7.56 -29.68
CA PRO A 262 6.59 -7.59 -29.11
C PRO A 262 5.59 -6.74 -29.89
N SER A 263 4.32 -7.14 -29.85
CA SER A 263 3.19 -6.28 -30.25
C SER A 263 2.76 -5.39 -29.07
N CYS A 264 2.03 -4.29 -29.31
CA CYS A 264 1.49 -3.50 -28.20
C CYS A 264 0.52 -4.32 -27.32
N GLU A 265 -0.16 -5.32 -27.87
CA GLU A 265 -1.04 -6.21 -27.10
C GLU A 265 -0.24 -7.07 -26.14
N SER A 266 0.87 -7.65 -26.62
CA SER A 266 1.82 -8.39 -25.77
C SER A 266 2.40 -7.50 -24.68
N LEU A 267 2.80 -6.26 -24.99
CA LEU A 267 3.30 -5.31 -23.99
C LEU A 267 2.24 -4.95 -22.94
N ARG A 268 0.97 -4.81 -23.33
CA ARG A 268 -0.12 -4.58 -22.36
C ARG A 268 -0.31 -5.79 -21.45
N ALA A 269 -0.20 -7.00 -22.01
CA ALA A 269 -0.35 -8.24 -21.26
C ALA A 269 0.79 -8.47 -20.27
N THR A 270 2.04 -8.22 -20.67
CA THR A 270 3.21 -8.64 -19.88
C THR A 270 3.99 -7.50 -19.22
N ARG A 271 3.59 -6.25 -19.46
CA ARG A 271 4.33 -5.01 -19.18
C ARG A 271 5.59 -4.80 -20.04
N PRO A 272 5.93 -3.56 -20.43
CA PRO A 272 7.10 -3.30 -21.27
C PRO A 272 8.45 -3.68 -20.68
N SER A 273 8.68 -3.41 -19.39
CA SER A 273 9.95 -3.67 -18.69
C SER A 273 10.25 -5.15 -18.49
N ALA A 274 9.25 -6.03 -18.68
CA ALA A 274 9.49 -7.47 -18.67
C ALA A 274 10.27 -7.94 -19.90
N TRP A 275 10.21 -7.20 -21.02
CA TRP A 275 10.91 -7.52 -22.26
C TRP A 275 12.36 -7.02 -22.23
N SER A 276 13.22 -7.63 -23.05
CA SER A 276 14.58 -7.09 -23.22
C SER A 276 14.55 -5.77 -23.99
N VAL A 277 15.44 -4.84 -23.63
CA VAL A 277 15.54 -3.53 -24.30
C VAL A 277 15.89 -3.65 -25.78
N ASP A 278 16.65 -4.68 -26.17
CA ASP A 278 16.97 -4.96 -27.57
C ASP A 278 15.70 -5.30 -28.36
N SER A 279 14.76 -6.04 -27.76
CA SER A 279 13.47 -6.37 -28.38
C SER A 279 12.62 -5.12 -28.61
N LEU A 280 12.57 -4.22 -27.62
CA LEU A 280 11.82 -2.97 -27.69
C LEU A 280 12.43 -1.99 -28.70
N THR A 281 13.75 -1.83 -28.70
CA THR A 281 14.45 -0.93 -29.64
C THR A 281 14.45 -1.46 -31.07
N SER A 282 14.32 -2.78 -31.26
CA SER A 282 14.14 -3.43 -32.56
C SER A 282 12.73 -3.29 -33.14
N MET A 283 11.76 -2.75 -32.38
CA MET A 283 10.42 -2.50 -32.91
C MET A 283 10.47 -1.57 -34.14
N PRO A 284 9.67 -1.85 -35.18
CA PRO A 284 9.42 -0.91 -36.27
C PRO A 284 8.94 0.43 -35.74
N ALA A 285 9.32 1.54 -36.40
CA ALA A 285 9.03 2.88 -35.91
C ALA A 285 7.54 3.11 -35.63
N GLU A 286 6.66 2.68 -36.55
CA GLU A 286 5.20 2.81 -36.39
C GLU A 286 4.68 2.01 -35.18
N ALA A 287 5.13 0.75 -35.01
CA ALA A 287 4.73 -0.07 -33.88
C ALA A 287 5.24 0.52 -32.55
N PHE A 288 6.48 1.00 -32.50
CA PHE A 288 7.06 1.62 -31.32
C PHE A 288 6.29 2.88 -30.91
N VAL A 289 5.96 3.74 -31.88
CA VAL A 289 5.15 4.94 -31.66
C VAL A 289 3.77 4.60 -31.11
N ASN A 290 3.10 3.58 -31.67
CA ASN A 290 1.78 3.15 -31.21
C ASN A 290 1.79 2.59 -29.77
N CYS A 291 2.94 2.12 -29.28
CA CYS A 291 3.09 1.66 -27.89
C CYS A 291 3.83 2.67 -26.99
N LEU A 292 4.18 3.87 -27.47
CA LEU A 292 5.07 4.79 -26.76
C LEU A 292 4.53 5.17 -25.38
N GLU A 293 3.24 5.49 -25.28
CA GLU A 293 2.60 5.82 -24.00
C GLU A 293 2.75 4.69 -22.97
N LEU A 294 2.53 3.44 -23.40
CA LEU A 294 2.66 2.27 -22.55
C LEU A 294 4.10 2.07 -22.08
N ILE A 295 5.07 2.25 -22.98
CA ILE A 295 6.50 2.18 -22.67
C ILE A 295 6.89 3.33 -21.71
N GLY A 296 6.35 4.53 -21.92
CA GLY A 296 6.64 5.70 -21.11
C GLY A 296 6.06 5.61 -19.69
N GLN A 297 4.93 4.95 -19.50
CA GLN A 297 4.27 4.78 -18.20
C GLN A 297 4.91 3.70 -17.31
N GLU A 298 5.94 3.01 -17.78
CA GLU A 298 6.51 1.85 -17.11
C GLU A 298 7.61 2.24 -16.09
N PRO A 299 7.37 2.06 -14.78
CA PRO A 299 8.29 2.53 -13.73
C PRO A 299 9.49 1.61 -13.48
N PHE A 300 9.47 0.36 -13.95
CA PHE A 300 10.50 -0.63 -13.59
C PHE A 300 11.74 -0.63 -14.49
N PHE A 301 11.77 0.16 -15.57
CA PHE A 301 12.94 0.31 -16.42
C PHE A 301 14.16 0.86 -15.66
N THR A 302 15.33 0.34 -15.97
CA THR A 302 16.60 0.87 -15.46
C THR A 302 16.99 2.18 -16.18
N PRO A 303 17.84 3.02 -15.58
CA PRO A 303 18.32 4.25 -16.23
C PRO A 303 19.01 4.03 -17.58
N TYR A 304 19.66 2.87 -17.76
CA TYR A 304 20.28 2.48 -19.03
C TYR A 304 19.22 2.20 -20.10
N GLU A 305 18.19 1.42 -19.77
CA GLU A 305 17.12 1.07 -20.70
C GLU A 305 16.30 2.30 -21.11
N LEU A 306 15.96 3.17 -20.14
CA LEU A 306 15.29 4.45 -20.43
C LEU A 306 16.11 5.30 -21.41
N THR A 307 17.44 5.27 -21.32
CA THR A 307 18.33 6.01 -22.24
C THR A 307 18.26 5.45 -23.65
N LEU A 308 18.29 4.12 -23.81
CA LEU A 308 18.19 3.47 -25.12
C LEU A 308 16.82 3.71 -25.77
N LEU A 309 15.75 3.61 -24.99
CA LEU A 309 14.38 3.87 -25.46
C LEU A 309 14.18 5.34 -25.82
N LEU A 310 14.70 6.28 -25.03
CA LEU A 310 14.69 7.71 -25.38
C LEU A 310 15.48 7.99 -26.67
N ASN A 311 16.61 7.32 -26.87
CA ASN A 311 17.38 7.44 -28.11
C ASN A 311 16.56 6.95 -29.32
N LYS A 312 15.80 5.86 -29.18
CA LYS A 312 14.86 5.39 -30.22
C LYS A 312 13.78 6.43 -30.50
N VAL A 313 13.21 7.08 -29.49
CA VAL A 313 12.27 8.21 -29.67
C VAL A 313 12.92 9.34 -30.47
N LYS A 314 14.15 9.74 -30.11
CA LYS A 314 14.90 10.79 -30.80
C LYS A 314 15.26 10.42 -32.25
N GLN A 315 15.49 9.15 -32.55
CA GLN A 315 15.69 8.68 -33.92
C GLN A 315 14.43 8.85 -34.78
N ILE A 316 13.24 8.69 -34.20
CA ILE A 316 11.96 8.77 -34.92
C ILE A 316 11.49 10.22 -35.06
N TYR A 317 11.54 11.00 -33.97
CA TYR A 317 10.98 12.35 -33.91
C TYR A 317 12.02 13.49 -34.01
N GLY A 318 13.31 13.16 -34.05
CA GLY A 318 14.40 14.14 -34.03
C GLY A 318 14.78 14.61 -32.62
N PRO A 319 15.44 15.77 -32.49
CA PRO A 319 15.85 16.29 -31.18
C PRO A 319 14.64 16.65 -30.32
N ALA A 320 14.82 16.71 -29.00
CA ALA A 320 13.72 16.95 -28.04
C ALA A 320 12.92 18.24 -28.31
N SER A 321 13.56 19.28 -28.87
CA SER A 321 12.90 20.52 -29.30
C SER A 321 11.89 20.35 -30.44
N SER A 322 11.90 19.20 -31.12
CA SER A 322 10.98 18.86 -32.21
C SER A 322 9.79 18.02 -31.74
N PHE A 323 9.77 17.61 -30.46
CA PHE A 323 8.68 16.81 -29.93
C PHE A 323 7.40 17.65 -29.85
N SER A 324 6.33 17.16 -30.48
CA SER A 324 5.01 17.77 -30.34
C SER A 324 4.46 17.55 -28.92
N PRO A 325 3.49 18.35 -28.45
CA PRO A 325 2.89 18.14 -27.13
C PRO A 325 2.29 16.74 -26.94
N SER A 326 1.76 16.13 -28.00
CA SER A 326 1.25 14.76 -27.97
C SER A 326 2.36 13.72 -27.75
N VAL A 327 3.56 13.94 -28.28
CA VAL A 327 4.71 13.06 -28.03
C VAL A 327 5.22 13.25 -26.62
N VAL A 328 5.35 14.49 -26.16
CA VAL A 328 5.75 14.81 -24.77
C VAL A 328 4.83 14.16 -23.76
N ALA A 329 3.52 14.19 -23.99
CA ALA A 329 2.52 13.55 -23.12
C ALA A 329 2.68 12.02 -23.01
N GLN A 330 3.34 11.37 -23.97
CA GLN A 330 3.55 9.92 -23.98
C GLN A 330 4.90 9.49 -23.41
N LEU A 331 5.83 10.42 -23.14
CA LEU A 331 7.19 10.06 -22.71
C LEU A 331 7.24 9.44 -21.32
N GLY A 332 6.39 9.89 -20.39
CA GLY A 332 6.40 9.44 -18.99
C GLY A 332 7.82 9.40 -18.40
N TYR A 333 8.21 8.25 -17.84
CA TYR A 333 9.52 8.00 -17.23
C TYR A 333 10.71 8.16 -18.22
N LEU A 334 10.50 8.04 -19.53
CA LEU A 334 11.56 8.29 -20.52
C LEU A 334 12.04 9.74 -20.47
N ALA A 335 11.14 10.68 -20.13
CA ALA A 335 11.45 12.10 -20.07
C ALA A 335 12.51 12.42 -19.00
N VAL A 336 12.66 11.58 -17.97
CA VAL A 336 13.67 11.73 -16.91
C VAL A 336 15.10 11.66 -17.45
N ARG A 337 15.29 11.05 -18.63
CA ARG A 337 16.59 10.94 -19.30
C ARG A 337 16.91 12.11 -20.23
N LEU A 338 16.00 13.07 -20.40
CA LEU A 338 16.30 14.32 -21.08
C LEU A 338 17.24 15.18 -20.23
N THR A 339 18.18 15.84 -20.90
CA THR A 339 19.07 16.81 -20.24
C THR A 339 18.29 18.07 -19.84
N ASP A 340 18.82 18.86 -18.90
CA ASP A 340 18.21 20.14 -18.51
C ASP A 340 18.00 21.08 -19.71
N ASP A 341 18.96 21.13 -20.64
CA ASP A 341 18.84 21.95 -21.86
C ASP A 341 17.70 21.45 -22.75
N GLU A 342 17.57 20.13 -22.93
CA GLU A 342 16.47 19.54 -23.69
C GLU A 342 15.11 19.79 -23.02
N LEU A 343 15.01 19.63 -21.71
CA LEU A 343 13.79 19.89 -20.94
C LEU A 343 13.35 21.36 -21.06
N SER A 344 14.30 22.30 -21.05
CA SER A 344 14.03 23.73 -21.18
C SER A 344 13.46 24.13 -22.55
N ARG A 345 13.64 23.28 -23.57
CA ARG A 345 13.20 23.51 -24.96
C ARG A 345 11.91 22.76 -25.32
N LEU A 346 11.35 21.98 -24.40
CA LEU A 346 10.07 21.30 -24.63
C LEU A 346 8.92 22.31 -24.78
N ALA A 347 8.02 22.06 -25.73
CA ALA A 347 6.81 22.85 -25.89
C ALA A 347 5.73 22.39 -24.90
N LEU A 348 5.65 23.06 -23.75
CA LEU A 348 4.72 22.73 -22.66
C LEU A 348 3.52 23.68 -22.60
N SER A 349 2.90 23.94 -23.76
CA SER A 349 1.67 24.74 -23.86
C SER A 349 0.39 23.91 -23.68
N ASP A 350 0.46 22.59 -23.91
CA ASP A 350 -0.66 21.66 -23.71
C ASP A 350 -0.66 21.12 -22.28
N LEU A 351 -1.81 21.28 -21.59
CA LEU A 351 -2.00 20.83 -20.23
C LEU A 351 -1.82 19.30 -20.07
N ARG A 352 -2.11 18.50 -21.10
CA ARG A 352 -1.91 17.04 -21.06
C ARG A 352 -0.43 16.67 -21.00
N ALA A 353 0.41 17.41 -21.75
CA ALA A 353 1.85 17.22 -21.71
C ALA A 353 2.40 17.58 -20.32
N VAL A 354 1.94 18.70 -19.74
CA VAL A 354 2.29 19.10 -18.37
C VAL A 354 1.84 18.05 -17.37
N SER A 355 0.59 17.59 -17.46
CA SER A 355 0.03 16.56 -16.58
C SER A 355 0.78 15.24 -16.64
N ALA A 356 1.18 14.80 -17.84
CA ALA A 356 1.93 13.55 -17.98
C ALA A 356 3.32 13.64 -17.33
N LEU A 357 4.04 14.74 -17.54
CA LEU A 357 5.33 14.98 -16.88
C LEU A 357 5.15 15.21 -15.36
N GLY A 358 4.04 15.81 -14.96
CA GLY A 358 3.68 16.07 -13.58
C GLY A 358 3.34 14.82 -12.77
N GLN A 359 3.06 13.69 -13.42
CA GLN A 359 2.81 12.40 -12.76
C GLN A 359 4.08 11.60 -12.48
N VAL A 360 5.20 11.94 -13.12
CA VAL A 360 6.47 11.23 -12.94
C VAL A 360 7.10 11.62 -11.61
N ASP A 361 7.34 10.64 -10.74
CA ASP A 361 7.78 10.82 -9.36
C ASP A 361 9.31 10.78 -9.16
N THR A 362 10.06 10.41 -10.21
CA THR A 362 11.52 10.21 -10.15
C THR A 362 12.34 11.41 -10.64
N TRP A 363 11.75 12.59 -10.76
CA TRP A 363 12.48 13.80 -11.17
C TRP A 363 13.52 14.23 -10.11
N SER A 364 14.66 14.73 -10.56
CA SER A 364 15.57 15.45 -9.67
C SER A 364 15.04 16.87 -9.35
N PRO A 365 15.39 17.47 -8.19
CA PRO A 365 14.99 18.84 -7.85
C PRO A 365 15.38 19.88 -8.92
N ARG A 366 16.51 19.65 -9.59
CA ARG A 366 17.00 20.49 -10.68
C ARG A 366 16.11 20.37 -11.92
N GLN A 367 15.76 19.15 -12.33
CA GLN A 367 14.84 18.93 -13.46
C GLN A 367 13.45 19.50 -13.17
N LEU A 368 12.92 19.35 -11.95
CA LEU A 368 11.66 19.96 -11.55
C LEU A 368 11.68 21.49 -11.74
N SER A 369 12.78 22.14 -11.35
CA SER A 369 12.96 23.59 -11.53
C SER A 369 12.98 23.99 -13.01
N VAL A 370 13.65 23.20 -13.85
CA VAL A 370 13.72 23.43 -15.31
C VAL A 370 12.34 23.23 -15.96
N LEU A 371 11.63 22.17 -15.60
CA LEU A 371 10.29 21.87 -16.09
C LEU A 371 9.32 22.99 -15.76
N PHE A 372 9.30 23.46 -14.52
CA PHE A 372 8.45 24.59 -14.14
C PHE A 372 8.77 25.85 -14.97
N GLY A 373 10.05 26.18 -15.15
CA GLY A 373 10.47 27.28 -16.01
C GLY A 373 10.04 27.10 -17.47
N SER A 374 10.08 25.87 -17.99
CA SER A 374 9.63 25.52 -19.34
C SER A 374 8.12 25.70 -19.52
N VAL A 375 7.32 25.36 -18.50
CA VAL A 375 5.86 25.62 -18.48
C VAL A 375 5.58 27.12 -18.55
N LEU A 376 6.23 27.93 -17.72
CA LEU A 376 6.02 29.39 -17.74
C LEU A 376 6.45 30.01 -19.08
N ASN A 377 7.59 29.57 -19.63
CA ASN A 377 8.06 30.07 -20.91
C ASN A 377 7.13 29.68 -22.07
N SER A 378 6.58 28.46 -22.06
CA SER A 378 5.67 27.98 -23.10
C SER A 378 4.31 28.66 -23.05
N THR A 379 3.78 28.90 -21.85
CA THR A 379 2.46 29.54 -21.64
C THR A 379 2.50 31.07 -21.65
N LYS A 380 3.69 31.67 -21.52
CA LYS A 380 3.90 33.12 -21.35
C LYS A 380 3.18 33.69 -20.12
N LEU A 381 2.94 32.84 -19.11
CA LEU A 381 2.35 33.22 -17.84
C LEU A 381 3.42 33.45 -16.77
N THR A 382 3.06 34.24 -15.75
CA THR A 382 3.79 34.32 -14.48
C THR A 382 3.16 33.38 -13.46
N ALA A 383 3.89 33.02 -12.41
CA ALA A 383 3.40 32.15 -11.33
C ALA A 383 2.06 32.62 -10.74
N SER A 384 1.88 33.92 -10.57
CA SER A 384 0.64 34.55 -10.06
C SER A 384 -0.59 34.42 -10.97
N LYS A 385 -0.40 34.03 -12.24
CA LYS A 385 -1.46 33.90 -13.25
C LYS A 385 -1.81 32.44 -13.55
N LEU A 386 -1.18 31.48 -12.87
CA LEU A 386 -1.53 30.07 -12.99
C LEU A 386 -2.90 29.82 -12.37
N ASP A 387 -3.76 29.13 -13.11
CA ASP A 387 -5.07 28.70 -12.64
C ASP A 387 -5.00 27.35 -11.93
N SER A 388 -6.09 26.99 -11.25
CA SER A 388 -6.21 25.72 -10.53
C SER A 388 -5.96 24.50 -11.41
N ASN A 389 -6.42 24.50 -12.66
CA ASN A 389 -6.20 23.38 -13.59
C ASN A 389 -4.71 23.17 -13.91
N THR A 390 -3.98 24.27 -14.16
CA THR A 390 -2.54 24.23 -14.40
C THR A 390 -1.80 23.76 -13.16
N LEU A 391 -2.19 24.26 -11.97
CA LEU A 391 -1.59 23.85 -10.71
C LEU A 391 -1.78 22.36 -10.43
N VAL A 392 -2.96 21.79 -10.71
CA VAL A 392 -3.21 20.35 -10.60
C VAL A 392 -2.34 19.57 -11.58
N ALA A 393 -2.25 20.02 -12.84
CA ALA A 393 -1.45 19.35 -13.86
C ALA A 393 0.05 19.36 -13.57
N LEU A 394 0.57 20.34 -12.82
CA LEU A 394 1.98 20.34 -12.43
C LEU A 394 2.35 19.10 -11.61
N GLY A 395 1.45 18.58 -10.77
CA GLY A 395 1.74 17.41 -9.93
C GLY A 395 3.07 17.55 -9.16
N TYR A 396 4.02 16.63 -9.38
CA TYR A 396 5.36 16.68 -8.82
C TYR A 396 6.16 17.94 -9.21
N ILE A 397 5.89 18.55 -10.38
CA ILE A 397 6.54 19.79 -10.88
C ILE A 397 6.30 20.98 -9.94
N VAL A 398 5.25 20.95 -9.10
CA VAL A 398 5.02 21.99 -8.07
C VAL A 398 6.26 22.17 -7.16
N CYS A 399 7.01 21.10 -6.88
CA CYS A 399 8.23 21.20 -6.06
C CYS A 399 9.45 21.78 -6.82
N GLY A 400 9.30 22.13 -8.10
CA GLY A 400 10.27 22.91 -8.86
C GLY A 400 10.13 24.43 -8.71
N ILE A 401 9.03 24.89 -8.10
CA ILE A 401 8.78 26.33 -7.90
C ILE A 401 9.69 26.83 -6.78
N LYS A 402 10.42 27.93 -7.04
CA LYS A 402 11.23 28.60 -6.02
C LYS A 402 10.32 29.23 -4.97
N THR A 403 10.77 29.30 -3.72
CA THR A 403 9.97 29.86 -2.60
C THR A 403 9.45 31.28 -2.89
N ALA A 404 10.24 32.13 -3.53
CA ALA A 404 9.83 33.47 -3.94
C ALA A 404 8.69 33.50 -4.98
N ASP A 405 8.67 32.52 -5.90
CA ASP A 405 7.61 32.38 -6.90
C ASP A 405 6.38 31.66 -6.30
N MET A 406 6.60 30.75 -5.34
CA MET A 406 5.52 30.06 -4.62
C MET A 406 4.66 31.05 -3.84
N THR A 407 5.26 32.01 -3.14
CA THR A 407 4.49 33.03 -2.39
C THR A 407 3.72 33.99 -3.32
N ALA A 408 4.11 34.08 -4.59
CA ALA A 408 3.43 34.88 -5.60
C ALA A 408 2.27 34.14 -6.30
N LEU A 409 2.09 32.83 -6.07
CA LEU A 409 0.95 32.07 -6.60
C LEU A 409 -0.37 32.67 -6.12
N ASN A 410 -1.42 32.56 -6.93
CA ASN A 410 -2.75 32.99 -6.52
C ASN A 410 -3.28 32.05 -5.40
N PRO A 411 -3.52 32.56 -4.18
CA PRO A 411 -3.94 31.71 -3.05
C PRO A 411 -5.26 30.98 -3.29
N VAL A 412 -6.20 31.63 -3.98
CA VAL A 412 -7.54 31.08 -4.25
C VAL A 412 -7.49 30.00 -5.34
N GLU A 413 -6.62 30.15 -6.34
CA GLU A 413 -6.43 29.09 -7.34
C GLU A 413 -5.67 27.90 -6.73
N PHE A 414 -4.70 28.16 -5.85
CA PHE A 414 -4.00 27.10 -5.15
C PHE A 414 -4.90 26.32 -4.18
N SER A 415 -5.79 26.98 -3.43
CA SER A 415 -6.71 26.29 -2.51
C SER A 415 -7.67 25.35 -3.23
N LYS A 416 -8.07 25.65 -4.48
CA LYS A 416 -8.87 24.74 -5.32
C LYS A 416 -8.06 23.52 -5.79
N ALA A 417 -6.76 23.70 -6.05
CA ALA A 417 -5.87 22.64 -6.53
C ALA A 417 -5.35 21.74 -5.40
N VAL A 418 -5.33 22.23 -4.15
CA VAL A 418 -4.66 21.57 -3.03
C VAL A 418 -5.19 20.17 -2.75
N LEU A 419 -6.49 19.91 -2.98
CA LEU A 419 -7.09 18.59 -2.79
C LEU A 419 -6.39 17.49 -3.61
N TRP A 420 -5.88 17.83 -4.79
CA TRP A 420 -5.16 16.90 -5.67
C TRP A 420 -3.68 16.88 -5.33
N ILE A 421 -3.07 18.05 -5.14
CA ILE A 421 -1.64 18.18 -4.83
C ILE A 421 -1.30 17.56 -3.47
N GLY A 422 -2.18 17.70 -2.47
CA GLY A 422 -2.05 17.12 -1.14
C GLY A 422 -2.07 15.59 -1.12
N ARG A 423 -2.50 14.92 -2.20
CA ARG A 423 -2.47 13.46 -2.33
C ARG A 423 -1.14 12.93 -2.85
N ILE A 424 -0.26 13.82 -3.30
CA ILE A 424 1.02 13.48 -3.91
C ILE A 424 2.08 13.43 -2.81
N ASN A 425 2.98 12.44 -2.88
CA ASN A 425 4.17 12.36 -2.05
C ASN A 425 5.21 13.40 -2.52
N LEU A 426 4.97 14.66 -2.19
CA LEU A 426 5.70 15.81 -2.72
C LEU A 426 7.17 15.81 -2.25
N PRO A 427 8.18 15.79 -3.17
CA PRO A 427 9.60 15.91 -2.82
C PRO A 427 10.01 17.36 -2.53
N CYS A 428 9.08 18.17 -2.03
CA CYS A 428 9.28 19.58 -1.72
C CYS A 428 10.13 19.72 -0.46
N SER A 429 10.97 20.74 -0.41
CA SER A 429 11.63 21.14 0.83
C SER A 429 10.63 21.69 1.85
N GLU A 430 11.00 21.69 3.13
CA GLU A 430 10.16 22.25 4.19
C GLU A 430 9.80 23.72 3.94
N GLN A 431 10.74 24.52 3.42
CA GLN A 431 10.49 25.93 3.09
C GLN A 431 9.46 26.10 1.96
N GLN A 432 9.50 25.21 0.97
CA GLN A 432 8.52 25.19 -0.11
C GLN A 432 7.13 24.82 0.43
N LEU A 433 7.03 23.73 1.19
CA LEU A 433 5.76 23.34 1.81
C LEU A 433 5.21 24.43 2.74
N GLY A 434 6.07 25.08 3.53
CA GLY A 434 5.69 26.22 4.36
C GLY A 434 5.19 27.42 3.56
N SER A 435 5.76 27.68 2.37
CA SER A 435 5.26 28.72 1.45
C SER A 435 3.85 28.40 0.95
N LEU A 436 3.60 27.12 0.61
CA LEU A 436 2.27 26.65 0.20
C LEU A 436 1.25 26.74 1.34
N VAL A 437 1.62 26.34 2.57
CA VAL A 437 0.79 26.55 3.77
C VAL A 437 0.52 28.03 4.02
N GLY A 438 1.50 28.89 3.75
CA GLY A 438 1.36 30.35 3.83
C GLY A 438 0.31 30.91 2.87
N LEU A 439 0.12 30.32 1.68
CA LEU A 439 -0.97 30.68 0.78
C LEU A 439 -2.33 30.26 1.36
N LEU A 440 -2.39 29.05 1.90
CA LEU A 440 -3.63 28.46 2.41
C LEU A 440 -4.12 29.11 3.71
N SER A 441 -3.22 29.68 4.49
CA SER A 441 -3.53 30.34 5.77
C SER A 441 -4.01 31.79 5.64
N GLN A 442 -4.18 32.29 4.41
CA GLN A 442 -4.69 33.65 4.17
C GLN A 442 -6.20 33.74 4.40
N ALA A 443 -6.68 34.95 4.71
CA ALA A 443 -8.11 35.20 4.94
C ALA A 443 -8.99 34.93 3.70
N ALA A 444 -8.42 34.99 2.49
CA ALA A 444 -9.13 34.69 1.24
C ALA A 444 -9.28 33.18 0.96
N THR A 445 -8.63 32.32 1.76
CA THR A 445 -8.62 30.86 1.61
C THR A 445 -9.20 30.21 2.87
N PHE A 446 -8.45 29.36 3.58
CA PHE A 446 -8.94 28.66 4.79
C PHE A 446 -8.79 29.49 6.08
N GLY A 447 -8.19 30.68 6.02
CA GLY A 447 -7.92 31.51 7.21
C GLY A 447 -6.77 30.96 8.06
N PRO A 448 -6.55 31.52 9.27
CA PRO A 448 -5.42 31.12 10.12
C PRO A 448 -5.49 29.62 10.50
N ILE A 449 -4.33 28.98 10.67
CA ILE A 449 -4.24 27.53 10.94
C ILE A 449 -5.01 27.13 12.20
N SER A 450 -5.11 28.03 13.20
CA SER A 450 -5.88 27.80 14.42
C SER A 450 -7.39 27.67 14.20
N SER A 451 -7.94 28.14 13.07
CA SER A 451 -9.35 27.98 12.71
C SER A 451 -9.62 26.79 11.79
N TRP A 452 -8.60 26.03 11.40
CA TRP A 452 -8.78 24.87 10.52
C TRP A 452 -9.44 23.71 11.28
N GLY A 453 -10.54 23.19 10.74
CA GLY A 453 -11.12 21.92 11.17
C GLY A 453 -10.41 20.72 10.53
N PRO A 454 -10.71 19.48 10.98
CA PRO A 454 -10.13 18.25 10.45
C PRO A 454 -10.24 18.15 8.92
N GLU A 455 -11.33 18.65 8.34
CA GLU A 455 -11.57 18.66 6.90
C GLU A 455 -10.47 19.38 6.12
N VAL A 456 -9.98 20.52 6.61
CA VAL A 456 -8.91 21.26 5.94
C VAL A 456 -7.61 20.46 5.99
N PHE A 457 -7.25 19.87 7.14
CA PHE A 457 -6.06 19.03 7.26
C PHE A 457 -6.10 17.81 6.33
N MET A 458 -7.28 17.21 6.15
CA MET A 458 -7.48 16.11 5.21
C MET A 458 -7.32 16.56 3.76
N GLU A 459 -7.89 17.71 3.40
CA GLU A 459 -7.83 18.25 2.03
C GLU A 459 -6.41 18.63 1.61
N ILE A 460 -5.66 19.30 2.49
CA ILE A 460 -4.31 19.78 2.15
C ILE A 460 -3.27 18.65 2.12
N GLY A 461 -3.57 17.52 2.77
CA GLY A 461 -2.77 16.30 2.71
C GLY A 461 -1.28 16.53 2.99
N SER A 462 -0.41 16.07 2.09
CA SER A 462 1.05 16.20 2.16
C SER A 462 1.56 17.62 2.39
N VAL A 463 0.80 18.64 1.97
CA VAL A 463 1.16 20.05 2.21
C VAL A 463 1.18 20.39 3.71
N ALA A 464 0.41 19.67 4.53
CA ALA A 464 0.40 19.85 6.00
C ALA A 464 1.76 19.60 6.66
N ALA A 465 2.67 18.87 6.02
CA ALA A 465 4.05 18.71 6.53
C ALA A 465 4.83 20.04 6.58
N GLY A 466 4.37 21.06 5.83
CA GLY A 466 4.91 22.43 5.86
C GLY A 466 4.38 23.33 6.98
N ILE A 467 3.46 22.84 7.83
CA ILE A 467 2.89 23.66 8.91
C ILE A 467 4.00 24.10 9.88
N PRO A 468 4.04 25.38 10.31
CA PRO A 468 5.04 25.87 11.26
C PRO A 468 5.01 25.13 12.60
N ASP A 469 6.18 24.98 13.23
CA ASP A 469 6.37 24.20 14.46
C ASP A 469 5.39 24.58 15.58
N MET A 470 5.21 25.89 15.82
CA MET A 470 4.29 26.39 16.85
C MET A 470 2.83 25.96 16.59
N SER A 471 2.42 25.92 15.32
CA SER A 471 1.08 25.50 14.93
C SER A 471 0.92 23.97 15.03
N LEU A 472 1.93 23.19 14.64
CA LEU A 472 1.90 21.73 14.82
C LEU A 472 1.86 21.33 16.30
N SER A 473 2.64 22.00 17.14
CA SER A 473 2.68 21.72 18.58
C SER A 473 1.42 22.09 19.34
N SER A 474 0.56 22.94 18.77
CA SER A 474 -0.71 23.36 19.38
C SER A 474 -1.93 22.62 18.83
N LEU A 475 -1.75 21.65 17.92
CA LEU A 475 -2.87 20.89 17.37
C LEU A 475 -3.62 20.13 18.46
N VAL A 476 -4.94 20.23 18.41
CA VAL A 476 -5.86 19.45 19.26
C VAL A 476 -6.18 18.10 18.61
N LYS A 477 -6.80 17.20 19.38
CA LYS A 477 -7.13 15.84 18.94
C LYS A 477 -7.83 15.82 17.59
N GLU A 478 -8.86 16.64 17.40
CA GLU A 478 -9.67 16.68 16.17
C GLU A 478 -8.82 17.08 14.96
N GLN A 479 -7.89 18.03 15.12
CA GLN A 479 -6.99 18.46 14.05
C GLN A 479 -5.92 17.40 13.75
N ILE A 480 -5.40 16.75 14.79
CA ILE A 480 -4.48 15.61 14.65
C ILE A 480 -5.18 14.47 13.90
N GLU A 481 -6.44 14.17 14.20
CA GLU A 481 -7.22 13.15 13.47
C GLU A 481 -7.40 13.50 11.97
N GLY A 482 -7.40 14.78 11.61
CA GLY A 482 -7.44 15.24 10.21
C GLY A 482 -6.10 15.13 9.45
N MET A 483 -4.97 14.99 10.14
CA MET A 483 -3.66 14.86 9.49
C MET A 483 -3.58 13.57 8.67
N THR A 484 -3.25 13.65 7.39
CA THR A 484 -3.12 12.40 6.60
C THR A 484 -1.88 11.60 7.01
N PRO A 485 -1.89 10.25 6.92
CA PRO A 485 -0.70 9.43 7.12
C PRO A 485 0.47 9.86 6.23
N LEU A 486 0.19 10.27 4.98
CA LEU A 486 1.19 10.81 4.07
C LEU A 486 1.84 12.09 4.63
N ALA A 487 1.05 13.04 5.13
CA ALA A 487 1.58 14.24 5.80
C ALA A 487 2.47 13.89 6.99
N ILE A 488 2.03 12.94 7.83
CA ILE A 488 2.83 12.44 8.96
C ILE A 488 4.18 11.91 8.48
N SER A 489 4.21 11.08 7.44
CA SER A 489 5.45 10.50 6.91
C SER A 489 6.43 11.52 6.33
N LEU A 490 5.92 12.68 5.89
CA LEU A 490 6.68 13.74 5.24
C LEU A 490 7.28 14.78 6.21
N ILE A 491 6.86 14.80 7.48
CA ILE A 491 7.44 15.72 8.47
C ILE A 491 8.90 15.34 8.73
N PRO A 492 9.88 16.27 8.61
CA PRO A 492 11.28 15.95 8.86
C PRO A 492 11.52 15.33 10.25
N PRO A 493 12.41 14.34 10.40
CA PRO A 493 12.60 13.62 11.68
C PRO A 493 12.87 14.52 12.89
N ALA A 494 13.73 15.54 12.72
CA ALA A 494 14.07 16.48 13.79
C ALA A 494 12.87 17.36 14.19
N LYS A 495 12.05 17.76 13.22
CA LYS A 495 10.82 18.52 13.47
C LYS A 495 9.79 17.63 14.15
N PHE A 496 9.57 16.41 13.64
CA PHE A 496 8.60 15.46 14.16
C PHE A 496 8.78 15.17 15.65
N SER A 497 10.04 14.97 16.10
CA SER A 497 10.33 14.70 17.51
C SER A 497 10.16 15.92 18.43
N VAL A 498 10.20 17.13 17.89
CA VAL A 498 9.97 18.37 18.65
C VAL A 498 8.48 18.71 18.70
N VAL A 499 7.78 18.60 17.57
CA VAL A 499 6.43 19.14 17.46
C VAL A 499 5.35 18.26 18.08
N PHE A 500 5.56 16.94 18.17
CA PHE A 500 4.58 16.01 18.75
C PHE A 500 4.99 15.51 20.13
N SER A 501 4.23 15.88 21.15
CA SER A 501 4.41 15.34 22.51
C SER A 501 3.99 13.86 22.59
N PRO A 502 4.41 13.11 23.63
CA PRO A 502 3.89 11.76 23.88
C PRO A 502 2.35 11.71 23.93
N ASP A 503 1.70 12.76 24.46
CA ASP A 503 0.23 12.83 24.53
C ASP A 503 -0.40 13.01 23.14
N GLN A 504 0.19 13.84 22.28
CA GLN A 504 -0.28 14.01 20.91
C GLN A 504 -0.04 12.75 20.07
N ILE A 505 1.09 12.05 20.25
CA ILE A 505 1.32 10.76 19.58
C ILE A 505 0.26 9.74 19.98
N ARG A 506 -0.19 9.71 21.24
CA ARG A 506 -1.30 8.84 21.67
C ARG A 506 -2.63 9.16 21.02
N MET A 507 -2.80 10.38 20.50
CA MET A 507 -3.99 10.79 19.76
C MET A 507 -3.97 10.33 18.30
N PHE A 508 -2.84 9.82 17.80
CA PHE A 508 -2.74 9.34 16.43
C PHE A 508 -3.71 8.18 16.20
N SER A 509 -4.29 8.14 15.01
CA SER A 509 -4.84 6.93 14.46
C SER A 509 -3.74 5.90 14.24
N TYR A 510 -4.14 4.64 14.11
CA TYR A 510 -3.20 3.58 13.75
C TYR A 510 -2.46 3.90 12.44
N ASP A 511 -3.17 4.38 11.41
CA ASP A 511 -2.59 4.60 10.08
C ASP A 511 -1.53 5.71 10.11
N GLN A 512 -1.81 6.78 10.85
CA GLN A 512 -0.83 7.85 11.11
C GLN A 512 0.40 7.31 11.85
N ALA A 513 0.20 6.51 12.91
CA ALA A 513 1.29 5.90 13.67
C ALA A 513 2.12 4.92 12.82
N ALA A 514 1.48 4.16 11.94
CA ALA A 514 2.15 3.22 11.03
C ALA A 514 2.95 3.95 9.95
N ALA A 515 2.47 5.11 9.50
CA ALA A 515 3.16 5.97 8.54
C ALA A 515 4.39 6.70 9.14
N VAL A 516 4.59 6.67 10.46
CA VAL A 516 5.82 7.20 11.07
C VAL A 516 7.01 6.40 10.54
N THR A 517 7.90 7.10 9.85
CA THR A 517 9.04 6.51 9.16
C THR A 517 10.11 6.02 10.13
N SER A 518 10.98 5.12 9.67
CA SER A 518 12.08 4.61 10.48
C SER A 518 13.05 5.72 10.92
N SER A 519 13.28 6.74 10.09
CA SER A 519 14.11 7.90 10.45
C SER A 519 13.44 8.79 11.50
N GLN A 520 12.13 9.01 11.40
CA GLN A 520 11.36 9.71 12.44
C GLN A 520 11.41 8.95 13.77
N ARG A 521 11.19 7.62 13.75
CA ARG A 521 11.28 6.77 14.96
C ARG A 521 12.63 6.88 15.66
N GLN A 522 13.73 6.92 14.90
CA GLN A 522 15.08 7.08 15.47
C GLN A 522 15.29 8.42 16.17
N ALA A 523 14.58 9.47 15.77
CA ALA A 523 14.66 10.79 16.38
C ALA A 523 13.78 10.95 17.64
N LEU A 524 12.88 10.00 17.92
CA LEU A 524 11.97 10.07 19.06
C LEU A 524 12.64 9.74 20.39
N SER A 525 12.19 10.41 21.45
CA SER A 525 12.53 10.05 22.83
C SER A 525 11.91 8.71 23.25
N SER A 526 12.43 8.12 24.34
CA SER A 526 11.86 6.87 24.89
C SER A 526 10.37 6.98 25.25
N MET A 527 9.91 8.15 25.73
CA MET A 527 8.50 8.38 26.05
C MET A 527 7.63 8.46 24.79
N GLN A 528 8.13 9.11 23.74
CA GLN A 528 7.44 9.18 22.44
C GLN A 528 7.39 7.82 21.74
N LEU A 529 8.46 7.04 21.79
CA LEU A 529 8.47 5.66 21.27
C LEU A 529 7.46 4.77 22.01
N THR A 530 7.37 4.92 23.32
CA THR A 530 6.39 4.21 24.14
C THR A 530 4.95 4.65 23.80
N ALA A 531 4.72 5.94 23.58
CA ALA A 531 3.43 6.44 23.11
C ALA A 531 3.06 5.86 21.73
N LEU A 532 4.02 5.84 20.80
CA LEU A 532 3.83 5.30 19.46
C LEU A 532 3.52 3.79 19.50
N SER A 533 4.23 3.03 20.33
CA SER A 533 3.97 1.60 20.47
C SER A 533 2.58 1.31 21.00
N MET A 534 2.10 2.07 21.99
CA MET A 534 0.73 1.90 22.49
C MET A 534 -0.34 2.10 21.41
N VAL A 535 -0.10 2.97 20.42
CA VAL A 535 -1.00 3.14 19.27
C VAL A 535 -0.89 1.97 18.29
N LEU A 536 0.33 1.44 18.08
CA LEU A 536 0.59 0.33 17.15
C LEU A 536 0.21 -1.04 17.73
N THR A 537 0.21 -1.21 19.04
CA THR A 537 -0.10 -2.46 19.75
C THR A 537 -1.27 -2.30 20.74
N PRO A 538 -2.47 -1.86 20.29
CA PRO A 538 -3.61 -1.66 21.19
C PRO A 538 -4.16 -2.97 21.79
N TRP A 539 -3.64 -4.12 21.36
CA TRP A 539 -4.00 -5.46 21.83
C TRP A 539 -3.22 -5.89 23.08
N GLU A 540 -2.04 -5.32 23.32
CA GLU A 540 -1.20 -5.64 24.46
C GLU A 540 -1.48 -4.67 25.61
N ASP A 541 -2.01 -5.16 26.73
CA ASP A 541 -2.27 -4.33 27.92
C ASP A 541 -0.97 -3.84 28.60
N LYS A 542 0.21 -4.05 27.98
CA LYS A 542 1.53 -3.68 28.51
C LYS A 542 2.31 -2.87 27.47
N PRO A 543 2.97 -1.76 27.87
CA PRO A 543 3.87 -1.05 26.99
C PRO A 543 5.05 -1.94 26.57
N VAL A 544 5.41 -1.93 25.28
CA VAL A 544 6.65 -2.51 24.78
C VAL A 544 7.83 -1.74 25.40
N ASP A 545 8.67 -2.42 26.19
CA ASP A 545 9.85 -1.82 26.80
C ASP A 545 10.98 -1.71 25.77
N PHE A 546 11.24 -0.48 25.31
CA PHE A 546 12.33 -0.18 24.37
C PHE A 546 13.69 0.00 25.05
N ARG A 547 13.78 -0.12 26.38
CA ARG A 547 15.06 -0.06 27.10
C ARG A 547 15.69 -1.44 27.09
N GLY A 548 16.36 -1.73 25.98
CA GLY A 548 17.03 -2.99 25.63
C GLY A 548 17.35 -3.97 26.75
N ARG A 549 16.90 -5.21 26.56
CA ARG A 549 17.64 -6.42 26.94
C ARG A 549 17.43 -7.49 25.88
N SER A 550 18.55 -8.06 25.46
CA SER A 550 18.69 -9.20 24.56
C SER A 550 17.63 -10.26 24.83
N THR A 551 17.03 -10.79 23.77
CA THR A 551 16.23 -12.02 23.79
C THR A 551 17.12 -13.22 24.13
N GLY A 552 17.47 -13.35 25.41
CA GLY A 552 17.76 -14.65 26.00
C GLY A 552 16.42 -15.28 26.37
N LEU A 553 16.14 -16.46 25.81
CA LEU A 553 14.91 -17.23 26.09
C LEU A 553 14.59 -17.20 27.59
N SER A 554 13.49 -16.56 27.99
CA SER A 554 12.85 -16.88 29.26
C SER A 554 12.02 -18.15 29.05
N LEU A 555 12.66 -19.32 29.14
CA LEU A 555 11.93 -20.52 29.53
C LEU A 555 11.38 -20.24 30.94
N GLN A 556 10.08 -19.96 31.06
CA GLN A 556 9.41 -20.14 32.33
C GLN A 556 9.39 -21.65 32.63
N PRO A 557 9.97 -22.12 33.75
CA PRO A 557 9.80 -23.50 34.14
C PRO A 557 8.34 -23.71 34.52
N ALA A 558 7.70 -24.71 33.91
CA ALA A 558 6.38 -25.17 34.32
C ALA A 558 6.41 -25.54 35.81
N ALA A 559 5.38 -25.17 36.57
CA ALA A 559 5.25 -25.44 38.01
C ALA A 559 5.34 -26.95 38.37
N SER A 560 5.19 -27.84 37.37
CA SER A 560 5.40 -29.28 37.48
C SER A 560 6.88 -29.69 37.67
N VAL A 561 7.84 -28.88 37.21
CA VAL A 561 9.29 -29.19 37.34
C VAL A 561 9.81 -28.82 38.73
N LEU A 562 9.25 -27.76 39.36
CA LEU A 562 9.58 -27.39 40.74
C LEU A 562 9.06 -28.40 41.77
N PHE A 563 7.93 -29.05 41.50
CA PHE A 563 7.37 -30.09 42.37
C PHE A 563 8.19 -31.39 42.34
N LEU A 564 8.70 -31.79 41.17
CA LEU A 564 9.58 -32.97 41.03
C LEU A 564 10.99 -32.73 41.60
N GLY A 565 11.51 -31.50 41.49
CA GLY A 565 12.77 -31.11 42.11
C GLY A 565 12.74 -31.17 43.64
N LEU A 566 11.65 -30.68 44.26
CA LEU A 566 11.47 -30.74 45.73
C LEU A 566 11.30 -32.18 46.25
N LEU A 567 10.63 -33.06 45.51
CA LEU A 567 10.51 -34.48 45.86
C LEU A 567 11.85 -35.23 45.79
N SER A 568 12.72 -34.89 44.85
CA SER A 568 14.07 -35.49 44.76
C SER A 568 15.01 -35.04 45.89
N PHE A 569 14.82 -33.82 46.42
CA PHE A 569 15.60 -33.28 47.53
C PHE A 569 15.18 -33.87 48.89
N PHE A 570 13.89 -34.19 49.07
CA PHE A 570 13.39 -34.88 50.27
C PHE A 570 13.72 -36.38 50.28
N LEU A 571 13.80 -37.04 49.12
CA LEU A 571 14.15 -38.46 49.03
C LEU A 571 15.66 -38.73 49.12
N SER A 572 16.51 -37.74 48.89
CA SER A 572 17.98 -37.85 49.04
C SER A 572 18.50 -37.43 50.43
N GLY A 573 17.66 -36.84 51.28
CA GLY A 573 17.98 -36.46 52.66
C GLY A 573 17.83 -37.58 53.71
N HIS A 574 17.33 -38.76 53.32
CA HIS A 574 17.06 -39.87 54.26
C HIS A 574 18.08 -41.03 54.23
N SER A 575 19.24 -40.85 53.57
CA SER A 575 20.28 -41.89 53.48
C SER A 575 21.62 -41.53 54.13
N LEU A 576 21.65 -40.57 55.06
CA LEU A 576 22.86 -40.16 55.79
C LEU A 576 22.72 -40.13 57.32
N LEU A 577 21.74 -40.85 57.88
CA LEU A 577 21.65 -41.13 59.32
C LEU A 577 21.20 -42.59 59.53
N HIS A 578 22.12 -43.53 59.30
CA HIS A 578 22.36 -44.68 60.18
C HIS A 578 23.66 -45.40 59.84
#